data_AF-A0A0C9WB65-F1
#
_entry.id   AF-A0A0C9WB65-F1
#
_cell.length_a   1.000
_cell.length_b   1.000
_cell.length_c   1.000
_cell.angle_alpha   90.00
_cell.angle_beta   90.00
_cell.angle_gamma   90.00
#
_symmetry.space_group_name_H-M   'P 1'
#
loop_
_entity.id
_entity.type
_entity.pdbx_description
1 polymer ?
#
loop_
_entity_poly.entity_id
_entity_poly.type
_entity_poly.pdbx_seq_one_letter_code
_entity_poly.pdbx_strand_id
1 'polypeptide(L)'
;MADASDNEEFRVSGEWIDNTNARIELLNSTPENRLFEVKEPGVLVGGDILLCKEDGDDFDCTMENIKPGVWKVVSLSEEEIVVAWLTEGPLTEDLSSFSELSVPEPELRDGAWVQIGGFSVDSGTGGILDHESVLEWEGTQHVGREVAFECIADFFLESGPVVPGGIVVRGNDGGYGIHGRQDVDGLVVEIKIKLA
;
A
#
# COMPACT_ATOMS: atom_id res chain seq x y z
N MET A 1 -40.59 6.46 2.26
CA MET A 1 -39.76 7.07 3.32
C MET A 1 -38.36 6.61 2.98
N ALA A 2 -37.51 7.51 2.47
CA ALA A 2 -36.08 7.22 2.34
C ALA A 2 -35.56 6.98 3.76
N ASP A 3 -34.90 5.85 3.95
CA ASP A 3 -34.50 5.37 5.27
C ASP A 3 -33.41 6.30 5.82
N ALA A 4 -33.49 6.63 7.11
CA ALA A 4 -32.50 7.51 7.72
C ALA A 4 -31.10 6.86 7.74
N SER A 5 -31.04 5.53 7.60
CA SER A 5 -29.81 4.75 7.44
C SER A 5 -29.05 5.09 6.16
N ASP A 6 -29.74 5.29 5.03
CA ASP A 6 -29.08 5.56 3.75
C ASP A 6 -28.29 6.88 3.84
N ASN A 7 -28.88 7.90 4.48
CA ASN A 7 -28.24 9.21 4.64
C ASN A 7 -27.06 9.22 5.64
N GLU A 8 -26.93 8.21 6.49
CA GLU A 8 -25.82 8.08 7.44
C GLU A 8 -24.66 7.32 6.79
N GLU A 9 -24.96 6.25 6.05
CA GLU A 9 -24.00 5.48 5.25
C GLU A 9 -23.31 6.35 4.19
N PHE A 10 -24.07 7.16 3.43
CA PHE A 10 -23.50 8.11 2.46
C PHE A 10 -22.65 9.22 3.08
N ARG A 11 -22.80 9.52 4.37
CA ARG A 11 -22.00 10.56 5.05
C ARG A 11 -20.70 9.98 5.62
N VAL A 12 -20.76 8.76 6.17
CA VAL A 12 -19.57 8.08 6.69
C VAL A 12 -18.63 7.66 5.55
N SER A 13 -19.17 7.24 4.40
CA SER A 13 -18.35 7.00 3.20
C SER A 13 -17.63 8.27 2.71
N GLY A 14 -18.33 9.40 2.70
CA GLY A 14 -17.75 10.69 2.32
C GLY A 14 -16.61 11.13 3.25
N GLU A 15 -16.78 11.02 4.56
CA GLU A 15 -15.73 11.38 5.53
C GLU A 15 -14.51 10.45 5.42
N TRP A 16 -14.71 9.14 5.23
CA TRP A 16 -13.61 8.21 5.02
C TRP A 16 -12.85 8.51 3.74
N ILE A 17 -13.55 8.79 2.64
CA ILE A 17 -12.95 9.16 1.35
C ILE A 17 -12.14 10.45 1.54
N ASP A 18 -12.72 11.51 2.08
CA ASP A 18 -12.05 12.80 2.28
C ASP A 18 -10.78 12.66 3.14
N ASN A 19 -10.86 11.90 4.23
CA ASN A 19 -9.72 11.64 5.12
C ASN A 19 -8.64 10.80 4.42
N THR A 20 -9.03 9.77 3.68
CA THR A 20 -8.12 8.91 2.92
C THR A 20 -7.41 9.72 1.83
N ASN A 21 -8.11 10.63 1.17
CA ASN A 21 -7.55 11.48 0.11
C ASN A 21 -6.53 12.45 0.68
N ALA A 22 -6.91 13.18 1.72
CA ALA A 22 -5.99 14.07 2.42
C ALA A 22 -4.74 13.32 2.90
N ARG A 23 -4.91 12.05 3.30
CA ARG A 23 -3.79 11.19 3.69
C ARG A 23 -2.90 10.80 2.51
N ILE A 24 -3.47 10.35 1.39
CA ILE A 24 -2.72 9.99 0.17
C ILE A 24 -1.95 11.21 -0.36
N GLU A 25 -2.59 12.38 -0.43
CA GLU A 25 -1.94 13.64 -0.83
C GLU A 25 -0.73 13.95 0.07
N LEU A 26 -0.92 13.82 1.38
CA LEU A 26 0.14 14.07 2.35
C LEU A 26 1.31 13.09 2.20
N LEU A 27 1.05 11.79 2.05
CA LEU A 27 2.08 10.74 1.88
C LEU A 27 2.86 10.90 0.57
N ASN A 28 2.29 11.54 -0.45
CA ASN A 28 2.97 11.73 -1.73
C ASN A 28 3.45 13.17 -1.98
N SER A 29 3.16 14.09 -1.06
CA SER A 29 3.50 15.52 -1.17
C SER A 29 5.00 15.78 -1.42
N THR A 30 5.88 14.94 -0.87
CA THR A 30 7.31 14.94 -1.16
C THR A 30 7.86 13.50 -1.22
N PRO A 31 9.00 13.24 -1.87
CA PRO A 31 9.63 11.93 -1.87
C PRO A 31 9.93 11.37 -0.48
N GLU A 32 10.25 12.24 0.49
CA GLU A 32 10.55 11.86 1.87
C GLU A 32 9.32 11.37 2.64
N ASN A 33 8.13 11.83 2.25
CA ASN A 33 6.86 11.48 2.90
C ASN A 33 6.26 10.16 2.40
N ARG A 34 6.88 9.53 1.39
CA ARG A 34 6.42 8.29 0.75
C ARG A 34 6.61 7.09 1.66
N LEU A 35 5.76 7.04 2.67
CA LEU A 35 5.78 6.10 3.78
C LEU A 35 4.48 5.31 3.82
N PHE A 36 4.55 4.03 4.18
CA PHE A 36 3.36 3.25 4.49
C PHE A 36 3.66 2.33 5.67
N GLU A 37 2.61 1.75 6.24
CA GLU A 37 2.71 0.85 7.39
C GLU A 37 2.41 -0.59 6.94
N VAL A 38 3.17 -1.53 7.51
CA VAL A 38 2.87 -2.96 7.50
C VAL A 38 2.59 -3.38 8.93
N LYS A 39 1.39 -3.89 9.18
CA LYS A 39 0.93 -4.28 10.51
C LYS A 39 1.36 -5.69 10.85
N GLU A 40 1.28 -6.05 12.12
CA GLU A 40 1.40 -7.44 12.56
C GLU A 40 0.24 -8.26 11.96
N PRO A 41 0.48 -9.46 11.39
CA PRO A 41 1.67 -10.30 11.55
C PRO A 41 2.74 -10.14 10.45
N GLY A 42 2.71 -9.07 9.66
CA GLY A 42 3.69 -8.86 8.60
C GLY A 42 3.33 -9.58 7.31
N VAL A 43 2.12 -9.33 6.81
CA VAL A 43 1.60 -9.94 5.58
C VAL A 43 1.22 -8.85 4.59
N LEU A 44 1.78 -8.97 3.39
CA LEU A 44 1.39 -8.15 2.24
C LEU A 44 0.62 -9.02 1.24
N VAL A 45 -0.36 -8.43 0.59
CA VAL A 45 -1.08 -9.00 -0.55
C VAL A 45 -0.83 -8.16 -1.79
N GLY A 46 -0.73 -8.79 -2.96
CA GLY A 46 -0.45 -8.10 -4.21
C GLY A 46 -1.32 -8.60 -5.35
N GLY A 47 -1.74 -7.68 -6.22
CA GLY A 47 -2.68 -7.94 -7.29
C GLY A 47 -3.00 -6.72 -8.14
N ASP A 48 -3.89 -6.94 -9.11
CA ASP A 48 -4.58 -5.87 -9.82
C ASP A 48 -5.63 -5.23 -8.91
N ILE A 49 -5.45 -3.95 -8.61
CA ILE A 49 -6.26 -3.21 -7.62
C ILE A 49 -7.73 -3.13 -8.06
N LEU A 50 -8.00 -2.94 -9.35
CA LEU A 50 -9.37 -2.80 -9.84
C LEU A 50 -10.08 -4.15 -9.95
N LEU A 51 -9.36 -5.26 -10.14
CA LEU A 51 -9.95 -6.59 -10.06
C LEU A 51 -10.18 -7.02 -8.61
N CYS A 52 -9.33 -6.59 -7.69
CA CYS A 52 -9.47 -6.88 -6.26
C CYS A 52 -10.70 -6.22 -5.61
N LYS A 53 -11.45 -5.35 -6.30
CA LYS A 53 -12.58 -4.61 -5.71
C LYS A 53 -13.86 -5.44 -5.55
N GLU A 54 -13.99 -6.52 -6.30
CA GLU A 54 -15.14 -7.43 -6.24
C GLU A 54 -15.05 -8.33 -4.99
N ASP A 55 -16.17 -8.94 -4.58
CA ASP A 55 -16.23 -9.82 -3.41
C ASP A 55 -15.34 -11.07 -3.60
N GLY A 56 -14.14 -11.07 -3.02
CA GLY A 56 -13.20 -12.19 -3.04
C GLY A 56 -11.79 -11.83 -2.56
N ASP A 57 -11.05 -12.81 -2.05
CA ASP A 57 -9.60 -12.72 -1.82
C ASP A 57 -8.84 -12.81 -3.16
N ASP A 58 -9.17 -11.92 -4.12
CA ASP A 58 -8.70 -11.98 -5.50
C ASP A 58 -7.28 -11.40 -5.69
N PHE A 59 -6.47 -11.43 -4.63
CA PHE A 59 -5.06 -11.11 -4.74
C PHE A 59 -4.30 -12.27 -5.37
N ASP A 60 -3.52 -11.96 -6.40
CA ASP A 60 -2.68 -12.95 -7.09
C ASP A 60 -1.57 -13.53 -6.21
N CYS A 61 -1.13 -12.77 -5.19
CA CYS A 61 -0.09 -13.23 -4.29
C CYS A 61 -0.27 -12.75 -2.84
N THR A 62 0.22 -13.59 -1.93
CA THR A 62 0.38 -13.29 -0.50
C THR A 62 1.86 -13.46 -0.15
N MET A 63 2.42 -12.47 0.52
CA MET A 63 3.81 -12.45 0.96
C MET A 63 3.84 -12.43 2.49
N GLU A 64 4.48 -13.44 3.05
CA GLU A 64 4.61 -13.62 4.50
C GLU A 64 6.01 -13.22 4.98
N ASN A 65 6.17 -13.11 6.31
CA ASN A 65 7.43 -12.75 6.97
C ASN A 65 7.91 -11.36 6.55
N ILE A 66 7.00 -10.44 6.22
CA ILE A 66 7.35 -9.04 5.97
C ILE A 66 7.57 -8.38 7.33
N LYS A 67 8.66 -7.62 7.49
CA LYS A 67 8.93 -6.97 8.77
C LYS A 67 7.87 -5.91 9.09
N PRO A 68 7.14 -6.02 10.22
CA PRO A 68 6.14 -5.02 10.60
C PRO A 68 6.78 -3.67 10.93
N GLY A 69 6.05 -2.59 10.70
CA GLY A 69 6.47 -1.21 10.97
C GLY A 69 6.30 -0.28 9.76
N VAL A 70 7.06 0.80 9.76
CA VAL A 70 7.03 1.82 8.71
C VAL A 70 7.99 1.46 7.59
N TRP A 71 7.53 1.60 6.35
CA TRP A 71 8.26 1.35 5.12
C TRP A 71 8.36 2.63 4.31
N LYS A 72 9.47 2.81 3.59
CA LYS A 72 9.74 3.99 2.75
C LYS A 72 9.98 3.58 1.30
N VAL A 73 9.43 4.34 0.36
CA VAL A 73 9.79 4.25 -1.06
C VAL A 73 11.18 4.87 -1.25
N VAL A 74 12.17 4.04 -1.58
CA VAL A 74 13.57 4.48 -1.77
C VAL A 74 13.90 4.75 -3.23
N SER A 75 13.21 4.09 -4.16
CA SER A 75 13.37 4.31 -5.60
C SER A 75 12.04 4.11 -6.30
N LEU A 76 11.73 5.00 -7.24
CA LEU A 76 10.52 4.99 -8.05
C LEU A 76 10.89 5.28 -9.50
N SER A 77 10.62 4.33 -10.39
CA SER A 77 10.78 4.46 -11.83
C SER A 77 9.61 3.79 -12.55
N GLU A 78 9.51 3.95 -13.88
CA GLU A 78 8.47 3.31 -14.68
C GLU A 78 8.56 1.77 -14.69
N GLU A 79 9.75 1.21 -14.47
CA GLU A 79 10.00 -0.24 -14.55
C GLU A 79 10.15 -0.92 -13.19
N GLU A 80 10.55 -0.16 -12.17
CA GLU A 80 10.96 -0.69 -10.87
C GLU A 80 10.57 0.28 -9.73
N ILE A 81 10.01 -0.30 -8.67
CA ILE A 81 9.83 0.36 -7.37
C ILE A 81 10.61 -0.42 -6.33
N VAL A 82 11.35 0.29 -5.49
CA VAL A 82 12.03 -0.29 -4.33
C VAL A 82 11.51 0.39 -3.07
N VAL A 83 11.11 -0.42 -2.10
CA VAL A 83 10.73 0.00 -0.76
C VAL A 83 11.62 -0.69 0.26
N ALA A 84 11.88 -0.01 1.37
CA ALA A 84 12.69 -0.55 2.46
C ALA A 84 12.06 -0.24 3.81
N TRP A 85 12.19 -1.18 4.73
CA TRP A 85 11.78 -1.03 6.11
C TRP A 85 12.61 0.04 6.79
N LEU A 86 11.93 0.93 7.51
CA LEU A 86 12.51 2.13 8.10
C LEU A 86 12.62 2.03 9.62
N THR A 87 11.50 1.77 10.28
CA THR A 87 11.42 1.75 11.75
C THR A 87 10.25 0.89 12.23
N GLU A 88 10.37 0.39 13.45
CA GLU A 88 9.28 -0.28 14.17
C GLU A 88 8.21 0.73 14.60
N GLY A 89 6.98 0.23 14.79
CA GLY A 89 5.84 0.99 15.28
C GLY A 89 4.93 1.53 14.16
N PRO A 90 3.80 2.14 14.55
CA PRO A 90 2.80 2.59 13.61
C PRO A 90 3.22 3.88 12.89
N LEU A 91 2.68 4.10 11.70
CA LEU A 91 2.86 5.36 11.00
C LEU A 91 1.94 6.43 11.63
N THR A 92 2.54 7.42 12.30
CA THR A 92 1.76 8.49 12.95
C THR A 92 0.89 9.27 11.96
N GLU A 93 -0.29 9.69 12.42
CA GLU A 93 -1.21 10.56 11.66
C GLU A 93 -0.57 11.92 11.35
N ASP A 94 0.29 12.40 12.24
CA ASP A 94 1.01 13.66 12.04
C ASP A 94 2.33 13.44 11.28
N LEU A 95 2.31 13.58 9.95
CA LEU A 95 3.53 13.51 9.15
C LEU A 95 4.43 14.75 9.30
N SER A 96 3.99 15.84 9.93
CA SER A 96 4.88 16.98 10.19
C SER A 96 6.01 16.60 11.15
N SER A 97 5.76 15.61 12.02
CA SER A 97 6.81 14.99 12.82
C SER A 97 7.90 14.36 11.96
N PHE A 98 7.59 13.79 10.79
CA PHE A 98 8.57 13.22 9.85
C PHE A 98 9.22 14.26 8.93
N SER A 99 8.60 15.42 8.70
CA SER A 99 9.26 16.49 7.94
C SER A 99 10.24 17.30 8.79
N GLU A 100 10.00 17.40 10.10
CA GLU A 100 10.92 18.03 11.06
C GLU A 100 11.99 17.08 11.58
N LEU A 101 11.67 15.79 11.76
CA LEU A 101 12.63 14.74 12.06
C LEU A 101 13.19 14.25 10.74
N SER A 102 14.46 14.56 10.42
CA SER A 102 15.20 13.94 9.33
C SER A 102 14.92 12.43 9.28
N VAL A 103 13.99 12.01 8.42
CA VAL A 103 13.59 10.61 8.31
C VAL A 103 14.87 9.84 8.03
N PRO A 104 15.26 8.86 8.87
CA PRO A 104 16.50 8.15 8.63
C PRO A 104 16.44 7.52 7.24
N GLU A 105 17.56 7.51 6.52
CA GLU A 105 17.61 6.69 5.32
C GLU A 105 17.62 5.22 5.73
N PRO A 106 16.79 4.37 5.11
CA PRO A 106 16.77 2.95 5.43
C PRO A 106 18.13 2.32 5.11
N GLU A 107 18.57 1.39 5.96
CA GLU A 107 19.80 0.64 5.75
C GLU A 107 19.59 -0.39 4.64
N LEU A 108 19.99 -0.03 3.41
CA LEU A 108 19.93 -0.95 2.27
C LEU A 108 20.94 -2.08 2.47
N ARG A 109 20.50 -3.33 2.21
CA ARG A 109 21.37 -4.49 2.42
C ARG A 109 22.14 -4.85 1.16
N ASP A 110 23.33 -5.41 1.38
CA ASP A 110 24.03 -6.13 0.34
C ASP A 110 23.49 -7.56 0.25
N GLY A 111 23.26 -8.06 -0.97
CA GLY A 111 22.76 -9.42 -1.17
C GLY A 111 22.00 -9.62 -2.47
N ALA A 112 21.73 -10.88 -2.78
CA ALA A 112 20.89 -11.24 -3.91
C ALA A 112 19.41 -10.96 -3.59
N TRP A 113 18.70 -10.41 -4.56
CA TRP A 113 17.24 -10.34 -4.54
C TRP A 113 16.68 -11.75 -4.76
N VAL A 114 15.71 -12.15 -3.95
CA VAL A 114 15.00 -13.43 -4.10
C VAL A 114 13.55 -13.14 -4.46
N GLN A 115 13.02 -13.81 -5.48
CA GLN A 115 11.61 -13.64 -5.82
C GLN A 115 10.75 -14.24 -4.70
N ILE A 116 9.88 -13.42 -4.11
CA ILE A 116 8.99 -13.79 -3.00
C ILE A 116 7.51 -13.77 -3.42
N GLY A 117 7.21 -13.30 -4.63
CA GLY A 117 5.85 -13.27 -5.15
C GLY A 117 5.80 -12.73 -6.57
N GLY A 118 4.59 -12.50 -7.03
CA GLY A 118 4.31 -11.85 -8.31
C GLY A 118 2.81 -11.84 -8.59
N PHE A 119 2.39 -10.87 -9.39
CA PHE A 119 0.99 -10.67 -9.78
C PHE A 119 0.91 -10.25 -11.24
N SER A 120 -0.29 -10.26 -11.79
CA SER A 120 -0.61 -9.74 -13.11
C SER A 120 -1.50 -8.52 -13.02
N VAL A 121 -1.37 -7.61 -13.98
CA VAL A 121 -2.21 -6.42 -14.12
C VAL A 121 -2.88 -6.47 -15.49
N ASP A 122 -4.19 -6.22 -15.52
CA ASP A 122 -5.01 -6.13 -16.74
C ASP A 122 -5.84 -4.83 -16.78
N SER A 123 -5.96 -4.13 -15.65
CA SER A 123 -6.70 -2.87 -15.51
C SER A 123 -5.82 -1.61 -15.59
N GLY A 124 -4.50 -1.80 -15.70
CA GLY A 124 -3.50 -0.72 -15.64
C GLY A 124 -3.12 -0.25 -14.24
N THR A 125 -3.71 -0.80 -13.17
CA THR A 125 -3.37 -0.47 -11.78
C THR A 125 -3.10 -1.73 -10.96
N GLY A 126 -1.85 -1.92 -10.54
CA GLY A 126 -1.46 -3.00 -9.64
C GLY A 126 -0.92 -2.47 -8.32
N GLY A 127 -0.63 -3.34 -7.35
CA GLY A 127 -0.02 -2.88 -6.10
C GLY A 127 0.29 -3.99 -5.12
N ILE A 128 0.90 -3.59 -3.99
CA ILE A 128 1.01 -4.42 -2.79
C ILE A 128 0.46 -3.64 -1.60
N LEU A 129 -0.36 -4.29 -0.79
CA LEU A 129 -1.09 -3.72 0.33
C LEU A 129 -0.92 -4.59 1.57
N ASP A 130 -0.89 -3.96 2.73
CA ASP A 130 -0.96 -4.58 4.05
C ASP A 130 -2.31 -5.27 4.22
N HIS A 131 -2.25 -6.56 4.52
CA HIS A 131 -3.44 -7.41 4.60
C HIS A 131 -4.41 -6.92 5.69
N GLU A 132 -3.90 -6.52 6.86
CA GLU A 132 -4.77 -6.04 7.93
C GLU A 132 -5.43 -4.70 7.57
N SER A 133 -4.73 -3.82 6.87
CA SER A 133 -5.32 -2.58 6.35
C SER A 133 -6.46 -2.87 5.37
N VAL A 134 -6.31 -3.86 4.49
CA VAL A 134 -7.40 -4.31 3.59
C VAL A 134 -8.60 -4.80 4.40
N LEU A 135 -8.39 -5.68 5.39
CA LEU A 135 -9.47 -6.19 6.24
C LEU A 135 -10.18 -5.09 7.04
N GLU A 136 -9.46 -4.07 7.48
CA GLU A 136 -10.05 -2.91 8.17
C GLU A 136 -10.97 -2.09 7.24
N TRP A 137 -10.58 -1.92 5.96
CA TRP A 137 -11.43 -1.23 4.98
C TRP A 137 -12.71 -2.02 4.70
N GLU A 138 -12.62 -3.34 4.59
CA GLU A 138 -13.78 -4.22 4.43
C GLU A 138 -14.70 -4.22 5.66
N GLY A 139 -14.10 -4.26 6.85
CA GLY A 139 -14.81 -4.25 8.13
C GLY A 139 -15.51 -2.92 8.42
N THR A 140 -15.15 -1.85 7.70
CA THR A 140 -15.81 -0.55 7.81
C THR A 140 -17.17 -0.63 7.12
N GLN A 141 -18.23 -0.84 7.92
CA GLN A 141 -19.64 -1.07 7.51
C GLN A 141 -20.24 -0.06 6.52
N HIS A 142 -19.53 1.01 6.19
CA HIS A 142 -20.04 2.16 5.45
C HIS A 142 -19.27 2.50 4.18
N VAL A 143 -18.11 1.88 3.94
CA VAL A 143 -17.32 2.10 2.70
C VAL A 143 -17.40 0.86 1.84
N GLY A 144 -17.19 -0.32 2.43
CA GLY A 144 -17.11 -1.57 1.68
C GLY A 144 -15.85 -1.65 0.82
N ARG A 145 -15.47 -2.87 0.45
CA ARG A 145 -14.27 -3.16 -0.34
C ARG A 145 -14.24 -2.37 -1.65
N GLU A 146 -15.33 -2.43 -2.41
CA GLU A 146 -15.43 -1.80 -3.73
C GLU A 146 -15.08 -0.30 -3.70
N VAL A 147 -15.71 0.47 -2.80
CA VAL A 147 -15.49 1.93 -2.70
C VAL A 147 -14.06 2.24 -2.25
N ALA A 148 -13.50 1.44 -1.32
CA ALA A 148 -12.13 1.65 -0.85
C ALA A 148 -11.11 1.46 -1.99
N PHE A 149 -11.26 0.41 -2.78
CA PHE A 149 -10.36 0.11 -3.91
C PHE A 149 -10.55 1.10 -5.08
N GLU A 150 -11.78 1.53 -5.37
CA GLU A 150 -12.02 2.59 -6.36
C GLU A 150 -11.38 3.92 -5.94
N CYS A 151 -11.55 4.30 -4.68
CA CYS A 151 -10.89 5.47 -4.10
C CYS A 151 -9.37 5.36 -4.28
N ILE A 152 -8.76 4.28 -3.82
CA ILE A 152 -7.31 4.04 -3.94
C ILE A 152 -6.82 4.14 -5.39
N ALA A 153 -7.54 3.53 -6.34
CA ALA A 153 -7.17 3.52 -7.75
C ALA A 153 -7.28 4.92 -8.40
N ASP A 154 -8.34 5.67 -8.10
CA ASP A 154 -8.54 7.03 -8.62
C ASP A 154 -7.46 8.00 -8.09
N PHE A 155 -7.17 7.96 -6.78
CA PHE A 155 -6.21 8.90 -6.18
C PHE A 155 -4.75 8.59 -6.49
N PHE A 156 -4.42 7.33 -6.74
CA PHE A 156 -3.12 6.95 -7.26
C PHE A 156 -2.77 7.76 -8.54
N LEU A 157 -3.73 7.94 -9.44
CA LEU A 157 -3.53 8.66 -10.70
C LEU A 157 -3.19 10.15 -10.51
N GLU A 158 -3.66 10.73 -9.40
CA GLU A 158 -3.55 12.16 -9.14
C GLU A 158 -2.37 12.51 -8.22
N SER A 159 -2.15 11.69 -7.19
CA SER A 159 -1.30 12.06 -6.05
C SER A 159 0.01 11.28 -5.97
N GLY A 160 0.08 10.05 -6.47
CA GLY A 160 1.30 9.24 -6.45
C GLY A 160 1.10 7.83 -5.89
N PRO A 161 2.19 7.04 -5.80
CA PRO A 161 2.11 5.59 -5.59
C PRO A 161 1.79 5.15 -4.17
N VAL A 162 1.97 6.01 -3.16
CA VAL A 162 1.80 5.57 -1.77
C VAL A 162 0.36 5.77 -1.31
N VAL A 163 -0.21 4.73 -0.71
CA VAL A 163 -1.57 4.77 -0.14
C VAL A 163 -1.51 4.26 1.31
N PRO A 164 -2.54 4.52 2.14
CA PRO A 164 -2.63 3.88 3.44
C PRO A 164 -2.43 2.37 3.29
N GLY A 165 -1.54 1.79 4.10
CA GLY A 165 -1.25 0.35 4.07
C GLY A 165 -0.47 -0.15 2.86
N GLY A 166 0.01 0.68 1.91
CA GLY A 166 0.80 0.08 0.83
C GLY A 166 1.24 1.00 -0.29
N ILE A 167 1.55 0.37 -1.43
CA ILE A 167 1.94 1.05 -2.66
C ILE A 167 1.16 0.52 -3.86
N VAL A 168 0.77 1.44 -4.72
CA VAL A 168 0.09 1.23 -5.98
C VAL A 168 1.03 1.62 -7.12
N VAL A 169 0.98 0.86 -8.20
CA VAL A 169 1.82 1.02 -9.37
C VAL A 169 0.95 1.20 -10.61
N ARG A 170 1.31 2.18 -11.44
CA ARG A 170 0.72 2.30 -12.77
C ARG A 170 1.38 1.24 -13.61
N GLY A 171 0.60 0.24 -13.97
CA GLY A 171 1.12 -0.87 -14.73
C GLY A 171 0.94 -0.68 -16.22
N ASN A 172 1.89 -1.19 -17.00
CA ASN A 172 1.52 -1.76 -18.28
C ASN A 172 0.87 -3.10 -17.97
N ASP A 173 -0.15 -3.48 -18.73
CA ASP A 173 -0.73 -4.81 -18.60
C ASP A 173 0.36 -5.86 -18.79
N GLY A 174 0.42 -6.83 -17.87
CA GLY A 174 1.51 -7.79 -17.81
C GLY A 174 1.82 -8.32 -16.42
N GLY A 175 2.88 -9.11 -16.33
CA GLY A 175 3.33 -9.72 -15.08
C GLY A 175 4.30 -8.83 -14.32
N TYR A 176 4.20 -8.85 -12.99
CA TYR A 176 5.08 -8.17 -12.05
C TYR A 176 5.74 -9.18 -11.15
N GLY A 177 7.07 -9.13 -11.07
CA GLY A 177 7.86 -9.92 -10.14
C GLY A 177 8.12 -9.14 -8.85
N ILE A 178 7.83 -9.75 -7.70
CA ILE A 178 8.14 -9.18 -6.39
C ILE A 178 9.36 -9.89 -5.82
N HIS A 179 10.38 -9.12 -5.48
CA HIS A 179 11.62 -9.62 -4.92
C HIS A 179 11.87 -9.04 -3.54
N GLY A 180 12.31 -9.88 -2.61
CA GLY A 180 12.65 -9.49 -1.24
C GLY A 180 14.14 -9.65 -0.94
N ARG A 181 14.60 -8.87 0.04
CA ARG A 181 15.80 -9.18 0.82
C ARG A 181 15.44 -9.30 2.29
N GLN A 182 16.05 -10.28 2.95
CA GLN A 182 15.73 -10.63 4.32
C GLN A 182 16.78 -10.10 5.30
N ASP A 183 16.35 -9.92 6.55
CA ASP A 183 17.23 -9.67 7.67
C ASP A 183 17.84 -10.92 8.27
N VAL A 184 18.60 -10.76 9.37
CA VAL A 184 19.27 -11.89 10.04
C VAL A 184 18.29 -12.84 10.71
N ASP A 185 17.06 -12.37 10.95
CA ASP A 185 15.97 -13.14 11.57
C ASP A 185 15.05 -13.77 10.49
N GLY A 186 15.36 -13.53 9.21
CA GLY A 186 14.60 -14.06 8.08
C GLY A 186 13.40 -13.21 7.65
N LEU A 187 13.22 -12.02 8.24
CA LEU A 187 12.13 -11.11 7.88
C LEU A 187 12.49 -10.28 6.65
N VAL A 188 11.58 -10.11 5.70
CA VAL A 188 11.77 -9.25 4.53
C VAL A 188 11.82 -7.79 4.98
N VAL A 189 12.90 -7.10 4.61
CA VAL A 189 13.17 -5.69 4.97
C VAL A 189 13.39 -4.78 3.77
N GLU A 190 13.53 -5.34 2.57
CA GLU A 190 13.50 -4.59 1.33
C GLU A 190 12.64 -5.35 0.34
N ILE A 191 11.80 -4.63 -0.41
CA ILE A 191 10.96 -5.19 -1.46
C ILE A 191 11.21 -4.41 -2.75
N LYS A 192 11.28 -5.15 -3.84
CA LYS A 192 11.37 -4.63 -5.19
C LYS A 192 10.23 -5.19 -6.03
N ILE A 193 9.44 -4.30 -6.60
CA ILE A 193 8.42 -4.62 -7.61
C ILE A 193 9.01 -4.27 -8.97
N LYS A 194 8.98 -5.20 -9.92
CA LYS A 194 9.52 -5.00 -11.26
C LYS A 194 8.62 -5.65 -12.31
N LEU A 195 8.44 -4.98 -13.45
CA LEU A 195 7.82 -5.60 -14.63
C LEU A 195 8.64 -6.84 -15.08
N ALA A 196 7.95 -7.97 -15.26
CA ALA A 196 8.54 -9.27 -15.58
C ALA A 196 8.88 -9.43 -17.08
#